data_AF-A0ABD0YJ26-F1
#
_entry.id   AF-A0ABD0YJ26-F1
#
_cell.length_a   1.000
_cell.length_b   1.000
_cell.length_c   1.000
_cell.angle_alpha   90.00
_cell.angle_beta   90.00
_cell.angle_gamma   90.00
#
_symmetry.space_group_name_H-M   'P 1'
#
loop_
_entity.id
_entity.type
_entity.pdbx_description
1 polymer ?
#
loop_
_entity_poly.entity_id
_entity_poly.type
_entity_poly.pdbx_seq_one_letter_code
_entity_poly.pdbx_strand_id
1 'polypeptide(L)'
;MGKSGYKKFLKKEKAKVKLKGSKALLPKGQNVTDTNFKVKKIVIKDQIKLHQPGEILSSRKLNLKELLSRLSHHNVSMKLEALEGLLELITKHTDVVLVHNLIEVTHKVSELTIDGFSSVRKEANKVLNSIFTTVRYFYYDF
;
A
#
# COMPACT_ATOMS: atom_id res chain seq x y z
N MET A 1 36.67 21.13 -58.08
CA MET A 1 35.50 21.93 -57.62
C MET A 1 34.99 21.35 -56.30
N GLY A 2 34.93 22.10 -55.19
CA GLY A 2 34.50 21.52 -53.90
C GLY A 2 34.42 22.48 -52.70
N LYS A 3 35.06 23.65 -52.80
CA LYS A 3 35.12 24.64 -51.69
C LYS A 3 33.82 25.44 -51.47
N SER A 4 32.85 25.37 -52.38
CA SER A 4 31.59 26.15 -52.31
C SER A 4 30.60 25.56 -51.29
N GLY A 5 30.47 24.23 -51.23
CA GLY A 5 29.59 23.54 -50.28
C GLY A 5 30.01 23.76 -48.82
N TYR A 6 31.31 23.63 -48.55
CA TYR A 6 31.89 23.86 -47.23
C TYR A 6 31.66 25.29 -46.72
N LYS A 7 31.85 26.29 -47.58
CA LYS A 7 31.55 27.69 -47.25
C LYS A 7 30.06 27.94 -46.95
N LYS A 8 29.15 27.24 -47.63
CA LYS A 8 27.70 27.34 -47.36
C LYS A 8 27.32 26.69 -46.03
N PHE A 9 27.96 25.57 -45.67
CA PHE A 9 27.77 24.89 -44.39
C PHE A 9 28.21 25.77 -43.21
N LEU A 10 29.42 26.33 -43.25
CA LEU A 10 29.93 27.23 -42.21
C LEU A 10 29.06 28.47 -42.00
N LYS A 11 28.44 28.99 -43.07
CA LYS A 11 27.49 30.12 -42.98
C LYS A 11 26.19 29.73 -42.28
N LYS A 12 25.71 28.49 -42.45
CA LYS A 12 24.50 28.00 -41.80
C LYS A 12 24.73 27.72 -40.31
N GLU A 13 25.86 27.13 -39.94
CA GLU A 13 26.19 26.86 -38.52
C GLU A 13 26.30 28.13 -37.67
N LYS A 14 26.79 29.23 -38.25
CA LYS A 14 26.95 30.53 -37.56
C LYS A 14 25.77 31.47 -37.76
N ALA A 15 24.64 30.96 -38.25
CA ALA A 15 23.47 31.79 -38.54
C ALA A 15 22.85 32.31 -37.23
N LYS A 16 22.72 33.64 -37.13
CA LYS A 16 22.08 34.31 -35.99
C LYS A 16 20.59 34.44 -36.25
N VAL A 17 19.78 34.19 -35.23
CA VAL A 17 18.33 34.43 -35.28
C VAL A 17 18.08 35.94 -35.38
N LYS A 18 17.23 36.37 -36.31
CA LYS A 18 16.83 37.77 -36.44
C LYS A 18 16.06 38.20 -35.19
N LEU A 19 16.39 39.37 -34.64
CA LEU A 19 15.67 39.97 -33.52
C LEU A 19 14.22 40.24 -33.94
N LYS A 20 13.26 39.76 -33.15
CA LYS A 20 11.83 40.08 -33.32
C LYS A 20 11.46 41.14 -32.28
N GLY A 21 11.03 42.31 -32.74
CA GLY A 21 10.82 43.51 -31.90
C GLY A 21 9.72 43.41 -30.84
N SER A 22 9.01 42.27 -30.72
CA SER A 22 7.95 42.05 -29.74
C SER A 22 8.38 41.31 -28.47
N LYS A 23 9.65 40.88 -28.37
CA LYS A 23 10.16 40.17 -27.18
C LYS A 23 11.08 41.09 -26.38
N ALA A 24 10.68 41.43 -25.16
CA ALA A 24 11.43 42.31 -24.25
C ALA A 24 12.77 41.73 -23.76
N LEU A 25 12.99 40.41 -23.90
CA LEU A 25 14.27 39.77 -23.61
C LEU A 25 15.02 39.38 -24.89
N LEU A 26 16.29 39.76 -24.95
CA LEU A 26 17.24 39.29 -25.93
C LEU A 26 17.42 37.76 -25.81
N PRO A 27 17.56 37.01 -26.92
CA PRO A 27 17.88 35.59 -26.87
C PRO A 27 19.19 35.36 -26.11
N LYS A 28 19.23 34.32 -25.27
CA LYS A 28 20.43 33.91 -24.54
C LYS A 28 21.57 33.60 -25.52
N GLY A 29 22.81 33.86 -25.11
CA GLY A 29 23.99 33.57 -25.90
C GLY A 29 24.11 32.08 -26.26
N GLN A 30 24.73 31.77 -27.40
CA GLN A 30 24.83 30.40 -27.93
C GLN A 30 25.66 29.46 -27.04
N ASN A 31 26.51 30.00 -26.17
CA ASN A 31 27.38 29.24 -25.26
C ASN A 31 26.76 29.10 -23.85
N VAL A 32 25.46 29.35 -23.68
CA VAL A 32 24.82 29.23 -22.37
C VAL A 32 24.47 27.76 -22.12
N THR A 33 25.13 27.17 -21.13
CA THR A 33 24.76 25.86 -20.60
C THR A 33 23.49 25.99 -19.75
N ASP A 34 22.43 25.27 -20.11
CA ASP A 34 21.23 25.18 -19.29
C ASP A 34 21.42 24.15 -18.17
N THR A 35 21.45 24.62 -16.92
CA THR A 35 21.65 23.79 -15.72
C THR A 35 20.34 23.35 -15.08
N ASN A 36 19.21 23.56 -15.76
CA ASN A 36 17.90 23.27 -15.19
C ASN A 36 17.52 21.80 -15.43
N PHE A 37 17.75 20.95 -14.44
CA PHE A 37 17.29 19.56 -14.45
C PHE A 37 16.37 19.30 -13.25
N LYS A 38 15.33 18.49 -13.47
CA LYS A 38 14.40 18.05 -12.41
C LYS A 38 14.61 16.57 -12.14
N VAL A 39 14.84 16.22 -10.88
CA VAL A 39 14.95 14.83 -10.43
C VAL A 39 13.74 14.49 -9.57
N LYS A 40 13.16 13.31 -9.79
CA LYS A 40 12.14 12.73 -8.91
C LYS A 40 12.75 11.55 -8.16
N LYS A 41 12.49 11.49 -6.85
CA LYS A 41 12.94 10.37 -6.01
C LYS A 41 12.13 9.10 -6.34
N ILE A 42 12.82 7.96 -6.39
CA ILE A 42 12.17 6.66 -6.42
C ILE A 42 11.69 6.34 -4.99
N VAL A 43 10.38 6.12 -4.83
CA VAL A 43 9.80 5.67 -3.57
C VAL A 43 9.61 4.16 -3.67
N ILE A 44 10.42 3.43 -2.91
CA ILE A 44 10.29 1.98 -2.76
C ILE A 44 9.25 1.73 -1.67
N LYS A 45 8.30 0.83 -1.92
CA LYS A 45 7.34 0.40 -0.90
C LYS A 45 8.07 -0.48 0.12
N ASP A 46 7.86 -0.24 1.40
CA ASP A 46 8.40 -1.10 2.46
C ASP A 46 7.86 -2.53 2.30
N GLN A 47 8.75 -3.51 2.19
CA GLN A 47 8.38 -4.89 1.90
C GLN A 47 8.12 -5.74 3.15
N ILE A 48 8.79 -5.43 4.27
CA ILE A 48 8.67 -6.17 5.53
C ILE A 48 8.66 -5.15 6.66
N LYS A 49 7.53 -5.03 7.36
CA LYS A 49 7.47 -4.24 8.59
C LYS A 49 8.03 -5.09 9.71
N LEU A 50 9.06 -4.57 10.39
CA LEU A 50 9.51 -5.19 11.63
C LEU A 50 8.43 -4.97 12.69
N HIS A 51 8.03 -6.04 13.36
CA HIS A 51 7.10 -5.95 14.48
C HIS A 51 7.71 -5.13 15.61
N GLN A 52 6.89 -4.27 16.22
CA GLN A 52 7.33 -3.49 17.37
C GLN A 52 7.38 -4.39 18.62
N PRO A 53 8.31 -4.15 19.56
CA PRO A 53 8.34 -4.90 20.81
C PRO A 53 7.03 -4.69 21.58
N GLY A 54 6.32 -5.78 21.88
CA GLY A 54 5.02 -5.76 22.56
C GLY A 54 3.79 -5.80 21.64
N GLU A 55 3.96 -5.94 20.32
CA GLU A 55 2.83 -6.14 19.40
C GLU A 55 2.14 -7.49 19.67
N ILE A 56 0.81 -7.51 19.61
CA ILE A 56 0.01 -8.73 19.76
C ILE A 56 0.10 -9.52 18.46
N LEU A 57 0.69 -10.72 18.57
CA LEU A 57 0.98 -11.58 17.43
C LEU A 57 0.32 -12.95 17.61
N SER A 58 -0.17 -13.51 16.51
CA SER A 58 -0.61 -14.91 16.45
C SER A 58 0.59 -15.87 16.49
N SER A 59 0.34 -17.18 16.59
CA SER A 59 1.37 -18.24 16.51
C SER A 59 2.26 -18.11 15.26
N ARG A 60 1.72 -17.56 14.17
CA ARG A 60 2.44 -17.34 12.90
C ARG A 60 3.11 -15.96 12.81
N LYS A 61 3.22 -15.23 13.93
CA LYS A 61 3.79 -13.87 14.02
C LYS A 61 3.07 -12.87 13.12
N LEU A 62 1.74 -12.95 13.06
CA LEU A 62 0.92 -12.00 12.30
C LEU A 62 0.15 -11.10 13.24
N ASN A 63 0.09 -9.81 12.93
CA ASN A 63 -0.72 -8.87 13.69
C ASN A 63 -2.20 -8.91 13.25
N LEU A 64 -3.06 -8.23 14.02
CA LEU A 64 -4.49 -8.18 13.72
C LEU A 64 -4.80 -7.61 12.32
N LYS A 65 -4.13 -6.52 11.92
CA LYS A 65 -4.36 -5.87 10.62
C LYS A 65 -3.95 -6.76 9.44
N GLU A 66 -2.87 -7.51 9.58
CA GLU A 66 -2.37 -8.47 8.61
C GLU A 66 -3.32 -9.66 8.48
N LEU A 67 -3.84 -10.16 9.61
CA LEU A 67 -4.87 -11.20 9.61
C LEU A 67 -6.14 -10.71 8.89
N LEU A 68 -6.66 -9.53 9.26
CA LEU A 68 -7.82 -8.93 8.60
C LEU A 68 -7.59 -8.70 7.10
N SER A 69 -6.39 -8.28 6.70
CA SER A 69 -6.03 -8.15 5.29
C SER A 69 -6.07 -9.50 4.56
N ARG A 70 -5.61 -10.59 5.19
CA ARG A 70 -5.60 -11.94 4.61
C ARG A 70 -6.99 -12.55 4.48
N LEU A 71 -7.95 -12.17 5.33
CA LEU A 71 -9.35 -12.61 5.21
C LEU A 71 -9.97 -12.21 3.86
N SER A 72 -9.55 -11.08 3.30
CA SER A 72 -10.04 -10.58 2.01
C SER A 72 -9.35 -11.19 0.79
N HIS A 73 -8.34 -12.05 1.00
CA HIS A 73 -7.52 -12.62 -0.07
C HIS A 73 -8.24 -13.76 -0.81
N HIS A 74 -8.09 -13.89 -2.13
CA HIS A 74 -8.78 -14.94 -2.91
C HIS A 74 -8.37 -16.38 -2.55
N ASN A 75 -7.17 -16.57 -1.99
CA ASN A 75 -6.68 -17.88 -1.59
C ASN A 75 -7.39 -18.39 -0.33
N VAL A 76 -8.13 -19.49 -0.48
CA VAL A 76 -8.87 -20.18 0.58
C VAL A 76 -7.99 -20.57 1.76
N SER A 77 -6.82 -21.16 1.51
CA SER A 77 -5.90 -21.57 2.57
C SER A 77 -5.45 -20.38 3.40
N MET A 78 -5.15 -19.24 2.76
CA MET A 78 -4.78 -18.02 3.48
C MET A 78 -5.94 -17.47 4.32
N LYS A 79 -7.18 -17.56 3.85
CA LYS A 79 -8.36 -17.16 4.63
C LYS A 79 -8.52 -18.04 5.87
N LEU A 80 -8.40 -19.36 5.71
CA LEU A 80 -8.52 -20.32 6.82
C LEU A 80 -7.45 -20.09 7.88
N GLU A 81 -6.19 -19.97 7.46
CA GLU A 81 -5.08 -19.68 8.38
C GLU A 81 -5.25 -18.35 9.10
N ALA A 82 -5.81 -17.34 8.42
CA ALA A 82 -6.09 -16.05 9.03
C ALA A 82 -7.25 -16.14 10.03
N LEU A 83 -8.29 -16.92 9.75
CA LEU A 83 -9.40 -17.17 10.69
C LEU A 83 -8.92 -17.93 11.94
N GLU A 84 -8.07 -18.93 11.79
CA GLU A 84 -7.45 -19.66 12.90
C GLU A 84 -6.59 -18.73 13.77
N GLY A 85 -5.73 -17.92 13.15
CA GLY A 85 -4.91 -16.94 13.87
C GLY A 85 -5.75 -15.86 14.55
N LEU A 86 -6.87 -15.47 13.96
CA LEU A 86 -7.80 -14.51 14.56
C LEU A 86 -8.50 -15.10 15.78
N LEU A 87 -8.93 -16.37 15.72
CA LEU A 87 -9.51 -17.08 16.85
C LEU A 87 -8.51 -17.20 18.02
N GLU A 88 -7.25 -17.50 17.71
CA GLU A 88 -6.18 -17.53 18.71
C GLU A 88 -5.98 -16.16 19.39
N LEU A 89 -5.98 -15.07 18.62
CA LEU A 89 -5.82 -13.73 19.17
C LEU A 89 -7.00 -13.32 20.04
N ILE A 90 -8.22 -13.61 19.61
CA ILE A 90 -9.44 -13.32 20.36
C ILE A 90 -9.47 -14.10 21.68
N THR A 91 -8.96 -15.33 21.70
CA THR A 91 -8.98 -16.16 22.93
C THR A 91 -7.88 -15.81 23.92
N LYS A 92 -6.70 -15.39 23.45
CA LYS A 92 -5.55 -15.04 24.32
C LYS A 92 -5.51 -13.58 24.77
N HIS A 93 -5.96 -12.67 23.91
CA HIS A 93 -5.82 -11.22 24.10
C HIS A 93 -7.14 -10.50 23.82
N THR A 94 -8.23 -11.08 24.33
CA THR A 94 -9.61 -10.63 24.18
C THR A 94 -9.78 -9.12 24.32
N ASP A 95 -9.30 -8.59 25.45
CA ASP A 95 -9.56 -7.22 25.90
C ASP A 95 -8.93 -6.21 24.94
N VAL A 96 -7.71 -6.49 24.47
CA VAL A 96 -6.98 -5.57 23.60
C VAL A 96 -7.47 -5.66 22.15
N VAL A 97 -7.80 -6.87 21.69
CA VAL A 97 -8.21 -7.11 20.30
C VAL A 97 -9.62 -6.59 20.06
N LEU A 98 -10.57 -6.90 20.94
CA LEU A 98 -11.98 -6.60 20.71
C LEU A 98 -12.39 -5.19 21.15
N VAL A 99 -11.87 -4.63 22.25
CA VAL A 99 -12.35 -3.32 22.76
C VAL A 99 -12.27 -2.22 21.72
N HIS A 100 -11.18 -2.19 20.93
CA HIS A 100 -10.97 -1.15 19.92
C HIS A 100 -11.36 -1.57 18.50
N ASN A 101 -11.44 -2.87 18.20
CA ASN A 101 -11.60 -3.35 16.83
C ASN A 101 -12.83 -4.25 16.63
N LEU A 102 -13.74 -4.36 17.61
CA LEU A 102 -14.92 -5.23 17.54
C LEU A 102 -15.71 -5.03 16.23
N ILE A 103 -16.03 -3.79 15.89
CA ILE A 103 -16.84 -3.46 14.70
C ILE A 103 -16.14 -3.94 13.43
N GLU A 104 -14.85 -3.63 13.27
CA GLU A 104 -14.07 -3.99 12.08
C GLU A 104 -13.91 -5.51 11.96
N VAL A 105 -13.57 -6.18 13.06
CA VAL A 105 -13.39 -7.63 13.11
C VAL A 105 -14.70 -8.34 12.81
N THR A 106 -15.80 -7.96 13.47
CA THR A 106 -17.12 -8.57 13.24
C THR A 106 -17.58 -8.34 11.81
N HIS A 107 -17.43 -7.13 11.26
CA HIS A 107 -17.79 -6.85 9.87
C HIS A 107 -17.01 -7.75 8.91
N LYS A 108 -15.67 -7.81 9.03
CA LYS A 108 -14.81 -8.60 8.15
C LYS A 108 -15.07 -10.09 8.23
N VAL A 109 -15.32 -10.63 9.42
CA VAL A 109 -15.65 -12.05 9.58
C VAL A 109 -17.07 -12.34 9.07
N SER A 110 -18.02 -11.40 9.22
CA SER A 110 -19.39 -11.57 8.71
C SER A 110 -19.43 -11.69 7.18
N GLU A 111 -18.59 -10.94 6.46
CA GLU A 111 -18.44 -11.05 4.99
C GLU A 111 -18.08 -12.49 4.56
N LEU A 112 -17.35 -13.24 5.38
CA LEU A 112 -16.92 -14.61 5.09
C LEU A 112 -17.98 -15.67 5.37
N THR A 113 -19.09 -15.32 6.00
CA THR A 113 -20.20 -16.27 6.24
C THR A 113 -20.91 -16.66 4.95
N ILE A 114 -20.81 -15.83 3.91
CA ILE A 114 -21.35 -16.06 2.56
C ILE A 114 -20.27 -16.50 1.55
N ASP A 115 -19.07 -16.85 2.02
CA ASP A 115 -17.98 -17.28 1.14
C ASP A 115 -18.34 -18.54 0.34
N GLY A 116 -17.80 -18.70 -0.87
CA GLY A 116 -18.07 -19.84 -1.74
C GLY A 116 -17.67 -21.19 -1.13
N PHE A 117 -16.65 -21.22 -0.28
CA PHE A 117 -16.11 -22.45 0.30
C PHE A 117 -16.72 -22.76 1.67
N SER A 118 -17.27 -23.98 1.81
CA SER A 118 -17.91 -24.43 3.06
C SER A 118 -16.95 -24.46 4.25
N SER A 119 -15.68 -24.78 4.03
CA SER A 119 -14.63 -24.73 5.06
C SER A 119 -14.46 -23.33 5.64
N VAL A 120 -14.37 -22.30 4.79
CA VAL A 120 -14.22 -20.90 5.20
C VAL A 120 -15.45 -20.44 5.98
N ARG A 121 -16.65 -20.76 5.50
CA ARG A 121 -17.90 -20.43 6.22
C ARG A 121 -17.93 -21.06 7.61
N LYS A 122 -17.52 -22.33 7.75
CA LYS A 122 -17.49 -23.02 9.05
C LYS A 122 -16.54 -22.34 10.02
N GLU A 123 -15.31 -22.02 9.58
CA GLU A 123 -14.34 -21.33 10.43
C GLU A 123 -14.78 -19.89 10.78
N ALA A 124 -15.36 -19.16 9.83
CA ALA A 124 -15.87 -17.81 10.10
C ALA A 124 -16.98 -17.82 11.17
N ASN A 125 -17.90 -18.78 11.09
CA ASN A 125 -18.94 -18.94 12.10
C ASN A 125 -18.39 -19.31 13.49
N LYS A 126 -17.31 -20.10 13.57
CA LYS A 126 -16.63 -20.38 14.85
C LYS A 126 -16.05 -19.10 15.47
N VAL A 127 -15.40 -18.27 14.66
CA VAL A 127 -14.85 -16.98 15.10
C VAL A 127 -15.97 -16.05 15.59
N LEU A 128 -17.06 -15.91 14.83
CA LEU A 128 -18.21 -15.10 15.24
C LEU A 128 -18.83 -15.61 16.55
N ASN A 129 -18.98 -16.93 16.70
CA ASN A 129 -19.49 -17.51 17.93
C ASN A 129 -18.59 -17.20 19.12
N SER A 130 -17.26 -17.24 18.94
CA SER A 130 -16.31 -16.82 19.97
C SER A 130 -16.51 -15.35 20.34
N ILE A 131 -16.61 -14.46 19.36
CA ILE A 131 -16.83 -13.02 19.60
C ILE A 131 -18.13 -12.79 20.38
N PHE A 132 -19.24 -13.38 19.95
CA PHE A 132 -20.53 -13.18 20.62
C PHE A 132 -20.56 -13.77 22.03
N THR A 133 -19.92 -14.93 22.23
CA THR A 133 -19.78 -15.55 23.54
C THR A 133 -18.99 -14.64 24.48
N THR A 134 -17.88 -14.07 24.00
CA THR A 134 -17.07 -13.12 24.76
C THR A 134 -17.83 -11.86 25.12
N VAL A 135 -18.50 -11.22 24.14
CA VAL A 135 -19.27 -9.99 24.37
C VAL A 135 -20.41 -10.24 25.38
N ARG A 136 -21.02 -11.43 25.33
CA ARG A 136 -22.02 -11.85 26.32
C ARG A 136 -21.42 -11.85 27.72
N TYR A 137 -20.25 -12.43 27.95
CA TYR A 137 -19.62 -12.45 29.27
C TYR A 137 -19.36 -11.05 29.82
N PHE A 138 -18.82 -10.14 29.00
CA PHE A 138 -18.60 -8.75 29.41
C PHE A 138 -19.87 -8.02 29.87
N TYR A 139 -21.05 -8.41 29.39
CA TYR A 139 -22.32 -7.81 29.79
C TYR A 139 -22.90 -8.38 31.10
N TYR A 140 -22.48 -9.59 31.51
CA TYR A 140 -22.95 -10.24 32.75
C TYR A 140 -21.99 -10.07 33.94
N ASP A 141 -20.78 -9.56 33.71
CA ASP A 141 -19.79 -9.24 34.74
C ASP A 141 -19.95 -7.83 35.35
N PHE A 142 -21.04 -7.13 35.02
CA PHE A 142 -21.51 -5.87 35.64
C PHE A 142 -22.89 -6.08 36.28
#